data_AF-A0AAV7XRW2-F1
#
_entry.id   AF-A0AAV7XRW2-F1
#
_cell.length_a   1.000
_cell.length_b   1.000
_cell.length_c   1.000
_cell.angle_alpha   90.00
_cell.angle_beta   90.00
_cell.angle_gamma   90.00
#
_symmetry.space_group_name_H-M   'P 1'
#
loop_
_entity.id
_entity.type
_entity.pdbx_description
1 polymer ?
#
loop_
_entity_poly.entity_id
_entity_poly.type
_entity_poly.pdbx_seq_one_letter_code
_entity_poly.pdbx_strand_id
1 'polypeptide(L)'
;MDAPQTEHNPDETERTPQEDLRGGRGDTHEKLDSLEEEHVKSQSTAHTEDGGTSLAEVSEDSKVDSMGRMDIRSRGGGEGSTSKESQQTFIQGESHRSSSESISSGIQIVTQLLEDLIDAAVTIQEKDKIEKDKEIGHDAEKSSILTIKSADEKGSVAIDAELQAQLALEQELAALQHQKEHQENIERYHSLIASRVNLKRKNAFLLRQMYENYKRKKIEHLFKEMPLTNVDMENKYFRALAAFEEVQNAAAEEEKKMRKHISTLQGKKQAIESEMEKEWNDLITREREVSRGLIIRQSTKHLSDKHVECLIQRQIAKSKEVTNERLIYFKLRDAAAADENHLKSLENLGDNFTLMEYEQLKMLSQSCVEKLEERDADLHRLRSKATSAIQVLAEIREKTRTLQEDMEASKVVLHEISQQLIQTRERVGCEKKRRDMSRNDTVRLRQEAGLLSEPKLLQDYKESLLERERLLKQLQDWKYKFESEKQNIMGLRRELAALQ
;
A
#
# COMPACT_ATOMS: atom_id res chain seq x y z
N MET A 1 3.57 67.61 -7.12
CA MET A 1 3.74 66.17 -6.79
C MET A 1 5.16 65.72 -7.15
N ASP A 2 6.20 66.43 -6.76
CA ASP A 2 6.73 66.56 -5.39
C ASP A 2 7.42 65.26 -4.91
N ALA A 3 8.72 65.20 -5.25
CA ALA A 3 9.85 64.77 -4.42
C ALA A 3 9.78 63.47 -3.57
N PRO A 4 10.72 62.53 -3.80
CA PRO A 4 11.23 61.60 -2.80
C PRO A 4 12.59 62.05 -2.23
N GLN A 5 12.72 62.24 -0.91
CA GLN A 5 14.03 62.27 -0.19
C GLN A 5 13.90 62.39 1.35
N THR A 6 14.53 61.46 2.08
CA THR A 6 15.21 61.51 3.42
C THR A 6 15.49 60.04 3.82
N GLU A 7 16.67 59.52 4.18
CA GLU A 7 17.91 59.97 4.87
C GLU A 7 17.99 59.59 6.38
N HIS A 8 19.06 58.85 6.72
CA HIS A 8 19.71 58.67 8.04
C HIS A 8 18.88 58.11 9.24
N ASN A 9 19.47 57.43 10.24
CA ASN A 9 20.84 56.90 10.44
C ASN A 9 20.83 55.64 11.36
N PRO A 10 21.94 54.86 11.45
CA PRO A 10 22.08 53.73 12.38
C PRO A 10 22.86 54.11 13.67
N ASP A 11 23.19 53.08 14.46
CA ASP A 11 23.95 53.04 15.73
C ASP A 11 23.32 53.74 16.96
N GLU A 12 23.16 52.95 18.04
CA GLU A 12 24.05 53.10 19.20
C GLU A 12 24.10 51.80 20.03
N THR A 13 25.12 51.67 20.88
CA THR A 13 25.39 50.47 21.70
C THR A 13 25.45 50.82 23.19
N GLU A 14 24.81 50.02 24.05
CA GLU A 14 25.04 50.06 25.50
C GLU A 14 25.49 48.70 26.08
N ARG A 15 26.08 48.73 27.27
CA ARG A 15 26.90 47.65 27.84
C ARG A 15 26.55 47.36 29.31
N THR A 16 26.42 46.07 29.64
CA THR A 16 26.84 45.48 30.96
C THR A 16 26.08 46.02 32.21
N PRO A 17 26.34 45.58 33.47
CA PRO A 17 27.29 44.56 33.98
C PRO A 17 26.70 43.49 34.95
N GLN A 18 27.58 42.55 35.37
CA GLN A 18 27.74 41.84 36.68
C GLN A 18 26.50 41.43 37.53
N GLU A 19 26.47 40.34 38.31
CA GLU A 19 27.48 39.70 39.20
C GLU A 19 27.38 38.15 39.10
N ASP A 20 28.46 37.37 39.09
CA ASP A 20 29.35 36.96 40.22
C ASP A 20 28.71 36.05 41.30
N LEU A 21 29.22 34.80 41.43
CA LEU A 21 29.88 34.27 42.66
C LEU A 21 30.14 32.73 42.63
N ARG A 22 31.43 32.36 42.82
CA ARG A 22 32.04 31.20 43.53
C ARG A 22 31.41 29.77 43.48
N GLY A 23 32.19 28.66 43.45
CA GLY A 23 33.65 28.48 43.25
C GLY A 23 34.35 27.47 44.17
N GLY A 24 35.04 26.46 43.58
CA GLY A 24 36.03 25.56 44.22
C GLY A 24 35.46 24.33 44.96
N ARG A 25 36.26 23.34 45.40
CA ARG A 25 37.67 22.96 45.11
C ARG A 25 37.95 21.56 45.73
N GLY A 26 38.97 20.83 45.26
CA GLY A 26 39.42 19.53 45.83
C GLY A 26 38.97 18.31 44.98
N ASP A 27 39.79 17.49 44.30
CA ASP A 27 41.25 17.17 44.29
C ASP A 27 41.67 16.00 45.20
N THR A 28 42.16 14.89 44.60
CA THR A 28 43.45 14.18 44.88
C THR A 28 43.47 12.71 44.40
N HIS A 29 44.66 12.25 43.99
CA HIS A 29 45.13 10.85 43.76
C HIS A 29 44.46 9.95 42.69
N GLU A 30 45.15 8.99 42.06
CA GLU A 30 46.53 8.90 41.50
C GLU A 30 46.77 7.50 40.87
N LYS A 31 47.74 7.43 39.93
CA LYS A 31 48.34 6.27 39.21
C LYS A 31 47.76 6.02 37.81
N LEU A 32 48.55 6.02 36.70
CA LEU A 32 49.87 5.39 36.39
C LEU A 32 49.76 3.85 36.36
N ASP A 33 50.22 3.13 35.34
CA ASP A 33 51.16 3.38 34.22
C ASP A 33 50.53 2.99 32.86
N SER A 34 50.77 3.65 31.71
CA SER A 34 51.97 3.64 30.81
C SER A 34 52.35 2.22 30.29
N LEU A 35 52.73 1.95 29.02
CA LEU A 35 53.51 2.67 27.98
C LEU A 35 52.96 2.37 26.55
N GLU A 36 53.02 3.26 25.54
CA GLU A 36 54.05 3.43 24.46
C GLU A 36 54.28 2.22 23.51
N GLU A 37 54.56 2.34 22.20
CA GLU A 37 54.40 3.45 21.23
C GLU A 37 54.32 2.93 19.77
N GLU A 38 54.49 3.83 18.77
CA GLU A 38 54.39 3.62 17.32
C GLU A 38 55.39 2.58 16.72
N HIS A 39 55.35 2.20 15.44
CA HIS A 39 55.71 3.08 14.29
C HIS A 39 55.36 2.46 12.90
N VAL A 40 55.41 3.30 11.86
CA VAL A 40 55.04 2.97 10.46
C VAL A 40 56.26 2.97 9.54
N LYS A 41 56.42 1.95 8.67
CA LYS A 41 57.01 2.15 7.33
C LYS A 41 56.73 1.05 6.29
N SER A 42 56.92 1.44 5.04
CA SER A 42 56.65 0.68 3.79
C SER A 42 57.96 0.20 3.12
N GLN A 43 57.85 -0.30 1.88
CA GLN A 43 58.93 -0.72 0.95
C GLN A 43 59.52 -2.13 1.16
N SER A 44 60.15 -2.80 0.18
CA SER A 44 59.79 -3.11 -1.23
C SER A 44 60.98 -3.76 -1.97
N THR A 45 60.83 -5.00 -2.46
CA THR A 45 61.66 -5.70 -3.50
C THR A 45 61.00 -7.07 -3.73
N ALA A 46 60.92 -7.74 -4.90
CA ALA A 46 61.62 -7.76 -6.19
C ALA A 46 62.57 -8.97 -6.38
N HIS A 47 62.45 -9.64 -7.53
CA HIS A 47 63.08 -10.91 -7.95
C HIS A 47 62.58 -12.18 -7.21
N THR A 48 62.60 -13.39 -7.81
CA THR A 48 63.32 -13.86 -9.03
C THR A 48 62.47 -14.83 -9.89
N GLU A 49 63.03 -15.28 -11.01
CA GLU A 49 62.57 -16.30 -11.99
C GLU A 49 62.23 -17.69 -11.35
N ASP A 50 61.72 -18.74 -12.02
CA ASP A 50 61.77 -19.12 -13.46
C ASP A 50 60.72 -20.19 -13.87
N GLY A 51 60.52 -20.37 -15.19
CA GLY A 51 59.91 -21.55 -15.83
C GLY A 51 58.37 -21.69 -15.82
N GLY A 52 57.69 -22.22 -16.84
CA GLY A 52 58.14 -22.65 -18.18
C GLY A 52 57.51 -23.98 -18.65
N THR A 53 57.00 -24.03 -19.89
CA THR A 53 56.51 -25.24 -20.65
C THR A 53 55.34 -26.03 -20.04
N SER A 54 54.12 -26.03 -20.63
CA SER A 54 53.61 -26.81 -21.80
C SER A 54 52.86 -28.09 -21.35
N LEU A 55 51.97 -28.76 -22.12
CA LEU A 55 51.56 -28.70 -23.54
C LEU A 55 50.14 -29.37 -23.72
N ALA A 56 49.35 -28.97 -24.74
CA ALA A 56 48.30 -29.78 -25.44
C ALA A 56 47.07 -30.29 -24.61
N GLU A 57 45.98 -30.93 -25.10
CA GLU A 57 45.09 -31.00 -26.32
C GLU A 57 43.88 -31.94 -25.95
N VAL A 58 42.74 -32.20 -26.64
CA VAL A 58 42.05 -31.79 -27.90
C VAL A 58 40.51 -32.02 -27.76
N SER A 59 39.68 -31.65 -28.76
CA SER A 59 38.23 -32.03 -28.97
C SER A 59 37.19 -31.54 -27.92
N GLU A 60 36.04 -30.94 -28.27
CA GLU A 60 34.89 -31.33 -29.15
C GLU A 60 33.99 -32.45 -28.59
N ASP A 61 32.70 -32.16 -28.35
CA ASP A 61 31.59 -32.50 -29.27
C ASP A 61 30.25 -31.84 -28.79
N SER A 62 29.09 -32.27 -29.31
CA SER A 62 27.88 -31.44 -29.49
C SER A 62 26.53 -32.17 -29.33
N LYS A 63 25.52 -31.46 -28.77
CA LYS A 63 24.04 -31.57 -28.97
C LYS A 63 23.34 -30.59 -28.00
N VAL A 64 22.39 -29.73 -28.38
CA VAL A 64 21.06 -29.92 -29.00
C VAL A 64 20.00 -30.47 -28.03
N ASP A 65 19.29 -29.54 -27.39
CA ASP A 65 17.84 -29.53 -27.08
C ASP A 65 17.54 -28.31 -26.15
N SER A 66 16.34 -27.78 -25.98
CA SER A 66 15.16 -27.63 -26.85
C SER A 66 14.24 -26.54 -26.22
N MET A 67 12.97 -26.39 -26.63
CA MET A 67 12.12 -25.26 -26.22
C MET A 67 11.68 -25.28 -24.74
N GLY A 68 11.82 -24.15 -24.05
CA GLY A 68 11.16 -23.86 -22.77
C GLY A 68 10.62 -22.42 -22.72
N ARG A 69 9.31 -22.26 -22.54
CA ARG A 69 8.61 -20.96 -22.44
C ARG A 69 7.46 -21.09 -21.43
N MET A 70 7.00 -19.97 -20.85
CA MET A 70 6.02 -19.86 -19.76
C MET A 70 6.59 -20.24 -18.37
N ASP A 71 6.23 -19.57 -17.25
CA ASP A 71 5.36 -18.39 -17.07
C ASP A 71 5.76 -17.56 -15.84
N ILE A 72 5.61 -16.24 -15.91
CA ILE A 72 5.82 -15.34 -14.76
C ILE A 72 4.49 -15.11 -14.03
N ARG A 73 4.40 -15.58 -12.78
CA ARG A 73 3.27 -15.30 -11.89
C ARG A 73 3.35 -13.86 -11.33
N SER A 74 2.50 -12.96 -11.79
CA SER A 74 2.17 -11.73 -11.06
C SER A 74 1.01 -11.97 -10.07
N ARG A 75 1.07 -11.33 -8.90
CA ARG A 75 0.18 -11.59 -7.75
C ARG A 75 -0.18 -10.28 -7.03
N GLY A 76 -1.46 -9.95 -7.00
CA GLY A 76 -2.05 -8.82 -6.27
C GLY A 76 -3.44 -8.48 -6.82
N GLY A 77 -4.37 -7.90 -6.05
CA GLY A 77 -4.35 -7.63 -4.61
C GLY A 77 -5.49 -6.70 -4.19
N GLY A 78 -6.29 -7.11 -3.19
CA GLY A 78 -7.44 -6.34 -2.67
C GLY A 78 -8.65 -6.26 -3.64
N GLU A 79 -9.84 -5.82 -3.22
CA GLU A 79 -10.42 -5.69 -1.86
C GLU A 79 -11.95 -5.45 -2.00
N GLY A 80 -12.73 -5.43 -0.90
CA GLY A 80 -14.11 -4.89 -0.93
C GLY A 80 -15.29 -5.85 -0.63
N SER A 81 -15.61 -5.92 0.66
CA SER A 81 -16.89 -6.29 1.31
C SER A 81 -18.21 -6.35 0.48
N THR A 82 -19.08 -7.30 0.82
CA THR A 82 -20.30 -7.06 1.66
C THR A 82 -21.06 -8.35 1.99
N SER A 83 -21.77 -8.35 3.13
CA SER A 83 -22.52 -9.51 3.66
C SER A 83 -23.99 -9.52 3.25
N LYS A 84 -24.59 -10.72 3.13
CA LYS A 84 -25.89 -11.04 3.76
C LYS A 84 -26.20 -12.54 3.74
N GLU A 85 -26.87 -13.00 4.80
CA GLU A 85 -27.41 -14.35 4.93
C GLU A 85 -28.75 -14.48 4.18
N SER A 86 -29.12 -15.69 3.70
CA SER A 86 -30.26 -16.44 4.25
C SER A 86 -30.59 -17.73 3.48
N GLN A 87 -30.83 -18.80 4.25
CA GLN A 87 -31.88 -19.83 4.04
C GLN A 87 -31.94 -20.60 2.70
N GLN A 88 -31.16 -21.69 2.66
CA GLN A 88 -31.70 -23.06 2.67
C GLN A 88 -33.12 -23.28 2.06
N THR A 89 -33.18 -23.95 0.91
CA THR A 89 -34.26 -24.89 0.58
C THR A 89 -33.67 -26.19 0.03
N PHE A 90 -34.19 -27.34 0.47
CA PHE A 90 -33.81 -28.66 0.00
C PHE A 90 -34.94 -29.22 -0.85
N ILE A 91 -34.71 -29.41 -2.15
CA ILE A 91 -35.59 -30.14 -3.06
C ILE A 91 -34.72 -31.05 -3.93
N GLN A 92 -35.03 -32.35 -3.92
CA GLN A 92 -34.51 -33.30 -4.91
C GLN A 92 -35.36 -33.19 -6.18
N GLY A 93 -34.74 -33.15 -7.36
CA GLY A 93 -35.50 -33.10 -8.61
C GLY A 93 -34.61 -33.01 -9.85
N GLU A 94 -34.72 -34.02 -10.70
CA GLU A 94 -34.07 -34.10 -12.01
C GLU A 94 -34.68 -33.07 -12.98
N SER A 95 -33.88 -32.21 -13.64
CA SER A 95 -34.09 -31.75 -15.03
C SER A 95 -33.07 -30.67 -15.47
N HIS A 96 -31.85 -31.07 -15.85
CA HIS A 96 -30.91 -30.19 -16.58
C HIS A 96 -30.10 -30.94 -17.65
N ARG A 97 -30.82 -31.62 -18.57
CA ARG A 97 -30.31 -32.01 -19.91
C ARG A 97 -31.20 -31.56 -21.08
N SER A 98 -32.49 -31.34 -20.84
CA SER A 98 -33.49 -30.99 -21.88
C SER A 98 -33.25 -29.63 -22.57
N SER A 99 -32.70 -28.64 -21.88
CA SER A 99 -32.65 -27.26 -22.41
C SER A 99 -31.65 -27.05 -23.55
N SER A 100 -30.51 -27.73 -23.54
CA SER A 100 -29.52 -27.68 -24.63
C SER A 100 -30.03 -28.37 -25.90
N GLU A 101 -30.74 -29.49 -25.74
CA GLU A 101 -31.35 -30.22 -26.86
C GLU A 101 -32.54 -29.44 -27.44
N SER A 102 -33.34 -28.78 -26.60
CA SER A 102 -34.46 -27.93 -27.04
C SER A 102 -34.01 -26.75 -27.92
N ILE A 103 -32.88 -26.11 -27.60
CA ILE A 103 -32.38 -24.98 -28.39
C ILE A 103 -31.72 -25.46 -29.70
N SER A 104 -31.00 -26.59 -29.68
CA SER A 104 -30.50 -27.21 -30.92
C SER A 104 -31.66 -27.64 -31.84
N SER A 105 -32.69 -28.25 -31.27
CA SER A 105 -33.93 -28.62 -31.96
C SER A 105 -34.62 -27.39 -32.54
N GLY A 106 -34.75 -26.29 -31.79
CA GLY A 106 -35.32 -25.04 -32.28
C GLY A 106 -34.55 -24.46 -33.48
N ILE A 107 -33.22 -24.47 -33.45
CA ILE A 107 -32.39 -24.01 -34.57
C ILE A 107 -32.56 -24.95 -35.78
N GLN A 108 -32.59 -26.27 -35.58
CA GLN A 108 -32.79 -27.24 -36.66
C GLN A 108 -34.18 -27.18 -37.28
N ILE A 109 -35.23 -26.93 -36.48
CA ILE A 109 -36.60 -26.68 -36.97
C ILE A 109 -36.64 -25.39 -37.80
N VAL A 110 -35.98 -24.32 -37.36
CA VAL A 110 -35.88 -23.07 -38.12
C VAL A 110 -35.10 -23.23 -39.43
N THR A 111 -34.04 -24.06 -39.48
CA THR A 111 -33.37 -24.36 -40.76
C THR A 111 -34.23 -25.23 -41.68
N GLN A 112 -34.92 -26.24 -41.14
CA GLN A 112 -35.76 -27.14 -41.96
C GLN A 112 -36.93 -26.37 -42.58
N LEU A 113 -37.62 -25.54 -41.80
CA LEU A 113 -38.67 -24.65 -42.29
C LEU A 113 -38.16 -23.61 -43.30
N LEU A 114 -36.86 -23.28 -43.30
CA LEU A 114 -36.28 -22.40 -44.32
C LEU A 114 -36.00 -23.14 -45.63
N GLU A 115 -35.59 -24.42 -45.57
CA GLU A 115 -35.39 -25.27 -46.74
C GLU A 115 -36.74 -25.65 -47.37
N ASP A 116 -37.74 -26.06 -46.57
CA ASP A 116 -39.11 -26.33 -47.04
C ASP A 116 -39.75 -25.11 -47.73
N LEU A 117 -39.49 -23.89 -47.24
CA LEU A 117 -39.98 -22.64 -47.84
C LEU A 117 -39.23 -22.28 -49.14
N ILE A 118 -37.97 -22.70 -49.28
CA ILE A 118 -37.19 -22.53 -50.52
C ILE A 118 -37.69 -23.49 -51.60
N ASP A 119 -37.92 -24.76 -51.27
CA ASP A 119 -38.46 -25.75 -52.23
C ASP A 119 -39.90 -25.40 -52.65
N ALA A 120 -40.71 -24.85 -51.73
CA ALA A 120 -42.00 -24.24 -52.07
C ALA A 120 -41.84 -23.04 -53.05
N ALA A 121 -40.87 -22.16 -52.83
CA ALA A 121 -40.63 -21.02 -53.71
C ALA A 121 -40.12 -21.42 -55.11
N VAL A 122 -39.27 -22.45 -55.20
CA VAL A 122 -38.80 -23.02 -56.47
C VAL A 122 -39.95 -23.66 -57.25
N THR A 123 -40.75 -24.51 -56.59
CA THR A 123 -41.89 -25.18 -57.26
C THR A 123 -43.02 -24.21 -57.64
N ILE A 124 -43.14 -23.06 -56.99
CA ILE A 124 -43.99 -21.95 -57.47
C ILE A 124 -43.41 -21.33 -58.74
N GLN A 125 -42.11 -21.01 -58.79
CA GLN A 125 -41.48 -20.45 -60.00
C GLN A 125 -41.47 -21.39 -61.21
N GLU A 126 -41.48 -22.71 -60.99
CA GLU A 126 -41.65 -23.69 -62.07
C GLU A 126 -43.09 -23.76 -62.58
N LYS A 127 -44.10 -23.66 -61.71
CA LYS A 127 -45.52 -23.57 -62.12
C LYS A 127 -45.82 -22.26 -62.86
N ASP A 128 -45.30 -21.15 -62.36
CA ASP A 128 -45.40 -19.82 -62.99
C ASP A 128 -44.88 -19.79 -64.43
N LYS A 129 -43.89 -20.64 -64.76
CA LYS A 129 -43.41 -20.83 -66.14
C LYS A 129 -44.34 -21.75 -66.94
N ILE A 130 -44.74 -22.88 -66.38
CA ILE A 130 -45.60 -23.87 -67.07
C ILE A 130 -47.01 -23.33 -67.40
N GLU A 131 -47.51 -22.33 -66.67
CA GLU A 131 -48.74 -21.60 -67.04
C GLU A 131 -48.46 -20.48 -68.07
N LYS A 132 -47.39 -19.70 -67.93
CA LYS A 132 -47.05 -18.62 -68.91
C LYS A 132 -46.70 -19.19 -70.29
N ASP A 133 -46.06 -20.34 -70.37
CA ASP A 133 -45.76 -21.06 -71.62
C ASP A 133 -47.01 -21.74 -72.23
N LYS A 134 -48.22 -21.52 -71.67
CA LYS A 134 -49.50 -22.02 -72.19
C LYS A 134 -50.53 -20.93 -72.53
N GLU A 135 -50.40 -19.70 -72.02
CA GLU A 135 -51.33 -18.60 -72.30
C GLU A 135 -50.83 -17.59 -73.35
N ILE A 136 -49.55 -17.58 -73.72
CA ILE A 136 -49.03 -16.74 -74.83
C ILE A 136 -49.36 -17.44 -76.16
N GLY A 137 -50.66 -17.48 -76.49
CA GLY A 137 -51.21 -18.39 -77.50
C GLY A 137 -52.36 -17.86 -78.35
N HIS A 138 -52.85 -16.62 -78.18
CA HIS A 138 -53.72 -15.94 -79.15
C HIS A 138 -53.81 -14.42 -78.94
N ASP A 139 -54.06 -13.69 -80.03
CA ASP A 139 -54.67 -12.35 -80.16
C ASP A 139 -53.93 -11.09 -79.57
N ALA A 140 -53.96 -9.90 -80.20
CA ALA A 140 -54.31 -9.59 -81.59
C ALA A 140 -53.71 -8.24 -82.10
N GLU A 141 -53.52 -8.22 -83.42
CA GLU A 141 -53.35 -7.14 -84.41
C GLU A 141 -53.52 -5.61 -84.10
N LYS A 142 -52.78 -4.81 -84.92
CA LYS A 142 -53.18 -3.51 -85.55
C LYS A 142 -53.21 -2.23 -84.67
N SER A 143 -52.90 -1.01 -85.18
CA SER A 143 -52.45 -0.56 -86.51
C SER A 143 -51.88 0.89 -86.54
N SER A 144 -51.63 1.40 -87.77
CA SER A 144 -51.44 2.80 -88.23
C SER A 144 -49.98 3.27 -88.34
N ILE A 145 -49.55 4.28 -89.14
CA ILE A 145 -50.16 5.25 -90.10
C ILE A 145 -49.00 5.70 -91.05
N LEU A 146 -49.05 6.06 -92.35
CA LEU A 146 -49.97 5.94 -93.51
C LEU A 146 -49.17 6.18 -94.84
N THR A 147 -49.53 5.48 -95.93
CA THR A 147 -49.68 5.98 -97.35
C THR A 147 -48.47 6.64 -98.09
N ILE A 148 -48.20 6.32 -99.38
CA ILE A 148 -48.69 7.11 -100.55
C ILE A 148 -48.63 6.34 -101.91
N LYS A 149 -49.79 6.35 -102.59
CA LYS A 149 -50.08 6.32 -104.05
C LYS A 149 -49.38 5.32 -105.00
N SER A 150 -50.18 4.35 -105.45
CA SER A 150 -50.46 4.02 -106.87
C SER A 150 -49.47 4.41 -107.98
N ALA A 151 -49.00 3.40 -108.71
CA ALA A 151 -48.92 3.41 -110.17
C ALA A 151 -49.33 2.02 -110.69
N ASP A 152 -50.03 1.98 -111.82
CA ASP A 152 -50.23 0.75 -112.61
C ASP A 152 -48.97 0.42 -113.44
N GLU A 153 -49.04 -0.69 -114.18
CA GLU A 153 -48.08 -1.17 -115.19
C GLU A 153 -46.78 -1.86 -114.71
N LYS A 154 -46.78 -3.20 -114.86
CA LYS A 154 -45.62 -4.03 -115.26
C LYS A 154 -44.31 -3.86 -114.45
N GLY A 155 -44.30 -4.37 -113.22
CA GLY A 155 -43.07 -4.50 -112.42
C GLY A 155 -43.03 -5.77 -111.57
N SER A 156 -42.72 -6.92 -112.16
CA SER A 156 -42.41 -8.14 -111.40
C SER A 156 -41.00 -8.08 -110.82
N VAL A 157 -40.81 -7.28 -109.77
CA VAL A 157 -39.57 -7.27 -108.99
C VAL A 157 -39.53 -8.57 -108.20
N ALA A 158 -38.75 -9.53 -108.70
CA ALA A 158 -38.34 -10.66 -107.89
C ALA A 158 -37.48 -10.13 -106.74
N ILE A 159 -37.92 -10.31 -105.50
CA ILE A 159 -37.04 -10.15 -104.34
C ILE A 159 -36.06 -11.32 -104.40
N ASP A 160 -34.77 -11.03 -104.46
CA ASP A 160 -33.74 -12.05 -104.66
C ASP A 160 -33.86 -13.16 -103.61
N ALA A 161 -33.90 -14.42 -104.07
CA ALA A 161 -33.74 -15.58 -103.21
C ALA A 161 -32.39 -15.55 -102.46
N GLU A 162 -31.39 -14.89 -103.06
CA GLU A 162 -30.09 -14.62 -102.45
C GLU A 162 -30.19 -13.59 -101.31
N LEU A 163 -31.04 -12.56 -101.42
CA LEU A 163 -31.30 -11.62 -100.32
C LEU A 163 -32.10 -12.28 -99.19
N GLN A 164 -33.06 -13.15 -99.50
CA GLN A 164 -33.76 -13.96 -98.48
C GLN A 164 -32.82 -14.96 -97.79
N ALA A 165 -31.91 -15.59 -98.53
CA ALA A 165 -30.89 -16.47 -97.97
C ALA A 165 -29.88 -15.71 -97.09
N GLN A 166 -29.47 -14.50 -97.49
CA GLN A 166 -28.65 -13.62 -96.66
C GLN A 166 -29.35 -13.23 -95.35
N LEU A 167 -30.64 -12.85 -95.42
CA LEU A 167 -31.44 -12.53 -94.23
C LEU A 167 -31.62 -13.73 -93.30
N ALA A 168 -31.80 -14.94 -93.84
CA ALA A 168 -31.87 -16.17 -93.05
C ALA A 168 -30.52 -16.52 -92.40
N LEU A 169 -29.41 -16.35 -93.13
CA LEU A 169 -28.06 -16.57 -92.60
C LEU A 169 -27.69 -15.52 -91.53
N GLU A 170 -28.10 -14.26 -91.71
CA GLU A 170 -27.93 -13.20 -90.71
C GLU A 170 -28.75 -13.49 -89.44
N GLN A 171 -29.97 -14.00 -89.58
CA GLN A 171 -30.79 -14.46 -88.46
C GLN A 171 -30.18 -15.69 -87.75
N GLU A 172 -29.61 -16.64 -88.48
CA GLU A 172 -28.93 -17.80 -87.90
C GLU A 172 -27.63 -17.38 -87.17
N LEU A 173 -26.86 -16.46 -87.75
CA LEU A 173 -25.68 -15.87 -87.10
C LEU A 173 -26.05 -15.06 -85.85
N ALA A 174 -27.14 -14.28 -85.89
CA ALA A 174 -27.65 -13.56 -84.73
C ALA A 174 -28.15 -14.52 -83.63
N ALA A 175 -28.81 -15.63 -84.00
CA ALA A 175 -29.21 -16.67 -83.06
C ALA A 175 -27.99 -17.36 -82.40
N LEU A 176 -26.94 -17.65 -83.18
CA LEU A 176 -25.68 -18.20 -82.67
C LEU A 176 -24.91 -17.20 -81.80
N GLN A 177 -25.00 -15.89 -82.07
CA GLN A 177 -24.47 -14.84 -81.19
C GLN A 177 -25.26 -14.79 -79.88
N HIS A 178 -26.60 -14.74 -79.92
CA HIS A 178 -27.44 -14.80 -78.73
C HIS A 178 -27.21 -16.07 -77.90
N GLN A 179 -26.98 -17.22 -78.53
CA GLN A 179 -26.67 -18.48 -77.83
C GLN A 179 -25.32 -18.40 -77.11
N LYS A 180 -24.29 -17.79 -77.72
CA LYS A 180 -22.99 -17.56 -77.08
C LYS A 180 -23.08 -16.56 -75.94
N GLU A 181 -23.78 -15.44 -76.12
CA GLU A 181 -24.05 -14.48 -75.05
C GLU A 181 -24.83 -15.11 -73.89
N HIS A 182 -25.77 -16.01 -74.18
CA HIS A 182 -26.49 -16.76 -73.15
C HIS A 182 -25.55 -17.70 -72.37
N GLN A 183 -24.68 -18.43 -73.06
CA GLN A 183 -23.66 -19.28 -72.43
C GLN A 183 -22.65 -18.47 -71.59
N GLU A 184 -22.10 -17.38 -72.12
CA GLU A 184 -21.22 -16.49 -71.38
C GLU A 184 -21.91 -15.89 -70.14
N ASN A 185 -23.18 -15.51 -70.24
CA ASN A 185 -23.93 -14.99 -69.09
C ASN A 185 -24.23 -16.08 -68.04
N ILE A 186 -24.41 -17.35 -68.44
CA ILE A 186 -24.49 -18.50 -67.53
C ILE A 186 -23.15 -18.73 -66.81
N GLU A 187 -22.02 -18.67 -67.51
CA GLU A 187 -20.69 -18.80 -66.89
C GLU A 187 -20.35 -17.63 -65.94
N ARG A 188 -20.71 -16.41 -66.32
CA ARG A 188 -20.64 -15.22 -65.46
C ARG A 188 -21.54 -15.38 -64.23
N TYR A 189 -22.74 -15.92 -64.38
CA TYR A 189 -23.64 -16.19 -63.26
C TYR A 189 -23.09 -17.27 -62.30
N HIS A 190 -22.56 -18.38 -62.81
CA HIS A 190 -21.96 -19.43 -61.98
C HIS A 190 -20.68 -18.96 -61.25
N SER A 191 -19.82 -18.18 -61.91
CA SER A 191 -18.63 -17.61 -61.26
C SER A 191 -18.99 -16.55 -60.20
N LEU A 192 -20.05 -15.75 -60.43
CA LEU A 192 -20.62 -14.86 -59.41
C LEU A 192 -21.25 -15.63 -58.24
N ILE A 193 -21.91 -16.77 -58.46
CA ILE A 193 -22.38 -17.66 -57.38
C ILE A 193 -21.20 -18.19 -56.57
N ALA A 194 -20.15 -18.70 -57.22
CA ALA A 194 -18.95 -19.20 -56.53
C ALA A 194 -18.28 -18.10 -55.69
N SER A 195 -18.18 -16.88 -56.23
CA SER A 195 -17.73 -15.70 -55.49
C SER A 195 -18.63 -15.39 -54.28
N ARG A 196 -19.96 -15.35 -54.47
CA ARG A 196 -20.96 -15.12 -53.41
C ARG A 196 -20.91 -16.18 -52.31
N VAL A 197 -20.70 -17.46 -52.65
CA VAL A 197 -20.52 -18.56 -51.69
C VAL A 197 -19.21 -18.39 -50.91
N ASN A 198 -18.11 -18.04 -51.57
CA ASN A 198 -16.83 -17.80 -50.90
C ASN A 198 -16.87 -16.55 -50.02
N LEU A 199 -17.57 -15.49 -50.41
CA LEU A 199 -17.83 -14.31 -49.59
C LEU A 199 -18.73 -14.63 -48.37
N LYS A 200 -19.81 -15.41 -48.55
CA LYS A 200 -20.63 -15.92 -47.44
C LYS A 200 -19.78 -16.75 -46.45
N ARG A 201 -18.91 -17.65 -46.94
CA ARG A 201 -18.00 -18.46 -46.11
C ARG A 201 -17.00 -17.59 -45.34
N LYS A 202 -16.36 -16.61 -45.99
CA LYS A 202 -15.45 -15.65 -45.33
C LYS A 202 -16.18 -14.81 -44.27
N ASN A 203 -17.36 -14.30 -44.58
CA ASN A 203 -18.17 -13.51 -43.64
C ASN A 203 -18.57 -14.37 -42.41
N ALA A 204 -19.10 -15.58 -42.63
CA ALA A 204 -19.44 -16.52 -41.55
C ALA A 204 -18.24 -17.06 -40.75
N PHE A 205 -17.00 -16.90 -41.25
CA PHE A 205 -15.77 -17.14 -40.48
C PHE A 205 -15.38 -15.92 -39.65
N LEU A 206 -15.40 -14.72 -40.25
CA LEU A 206 -15.09 -13.46 -39.56
C LEU A 206 -16.08 -13.16 -38.44
N LEU A 207 -17.38 -13.40 -38.63
CA LEU A 207 -18.40 -13.28 -37.57
C LEU A 207 -18.14 -14.23 -36.40
N ARG A 208 -17.67 -15.46 -36.66
CA ARG A 208 -17.28 -16.42 -35.61
C ARG A 208 -16.04 -15.95 -34.85
N GLN A 209 -14.99 -15.51 -35.55
CA GLN A 209 -13.83 -14.91 -34.88
C GLN A 209 -14.19 -13.65 -34.09
N MET A 210 -15.09 -12.80 -34.59
CA MET A 210 -15.55 -11.62 -33.87
C MET A 210 -16.28 -12.02 -32.59
N TYR A 211 -17.24 -12.94 -32.66
CA TYR A 211 -17.93 -13.50 -31.49
C TYR A 211 -16.95 -14.09 -30.46
N GLU A 212 -15.97 -14.89 -30.90
CA GLU A 212 -14.92 -15.45 -30.02
C GLU A 212 -14.03 -14.37 -29.37
N ASN A 213 -13.73 -13.28 -30.07
CA ASN A 213 -12.96 -12.15 -29.52
C ASN A 213 -13.80 -11.34 -28.53
N TYR A 214 -15.06 -11.03 -28.84
CA TYR A 214 -15.96 -10.29 -27.94
C TYR A 214 -16.31 -11.12 -26.69
N LYS A 215 -16.51 -12.43 -26.83
CA LYS A 215 -16.69 -13.36 -25.70
C LYS A 215 -15.45 -13.42 -24.80
N ARG A 216 -14.25 -13.53 -25.38
CA ARG A 216 -12.98 -13.43 -24.62
C ARG A 216 -12.82 -12.10 -23.88
N LYS A 217 -13.35 -11.01 -24.44
CA LYS A 217 -13.37 -9.67 -23.81
C LYS A 217 -14.61 -9.37 -22.93
N LYS A 218 -15.51 -10.34 -22.73
CA LYS A 218 -16.79 -10.20 -21.98
C LYS A 218 -17.73 -9.10 -22.50
N ILE A 219 -17.66 -8.74 -23.79
CA ILE A 219 -18.48 -7.67 -24.42
C ILE A 219 -19.76 -8.25 -25.04
N GLU A 220 -20.41 -9.17 -24.31
CA GLU A 220 -21.50 -10.02 -24.83
C GLU A 220 -22.82 -9.25 -25.03
N HIS A 221 -22.95 -8.06 -24.43
CA HIS A 221 -24.09 -7.15 -24.56
C HIS A 221 -24.28 -6.59 -25.98
N LEU A 222 -23.26 -6.63 -26.85
CA LEU A 222 -23.35 -6.22 -28.25
C LEU A 222 -24.18 -7.17 -29.13
N PHE A 223 -24.48 -8.38 -28.65
CA PHE A 223 -25.27 -9.38 -29.38
C PHE A 223 -26.75 -9.43 -29.00
N LYS A 224 -27.21 -8.54 -28.10
CA LYS A 224 -28.63 -8.41 -27.77
C LYS A 224 -29.30 -7.55 -28.85
N GLU A 225 -30.41 -8.03 -29.42
CA GLU A 225 -31.11 -7.35 -30.51
C GLU A 225 -31.44 -5.90 -30.12
N MET A 226 -30.94 -4.96 -30.93
CA MET A 226 -30.90 -3.54 -30.62
C MET A 226 -31.98 -2.80 -31.42
N PRO A 227 -32.74 -1.86 -30.82
CA PRO A 227 -33.82 -1.17 -31.51
C PRO A 227 -33.31 -0.40 -32.74
N LEU A 228 -34.04 -0.53 -33.84
CA LEU A 228 -33.64 -0.20 -35.22
C LEU A 228 -33.49 1.31 -35.53
N THR A 229 -33.52 2.17 -34.51
CA THR A 229 -33.60 3.64 -34.66
C THR A 229 -32.65 4.36 -33.70
N ASN A 230 -31.40 3.88 -33.60
CA ASN A 230 -30.40 4.42 -32.67
C ASN A 230 -29.38 5.32 -33.39
N VAL A 231 -29.84 6.50 -33.80
CA VAL A 231 -29.05 7.54 -34.50
C VAL A 231 -27.78 7.92 -33.73
N ASP A 232 -27.77 7.81 -32.39
CA ASP A 232 -26.57 8.02 -31.58
C ASP A 232 -25.50 6.95 -31.77
N MET A 233 -25.86 5.71 -32.13
CA MET A 233 -24.91 4.66 -32.48
C MET A 233 -24.36 4.84 -33.90
N GLU A 234 -25.18 5.30 -34.84
CA GLU A 234 -24.72 5.73 -36.17
C GLU A 234 -23.76 6.92 -36.04
N ASN A 235 -24.11 7.95 -35.27
CA ASN A 235 -23.25 9.11 -35.00
C ASN A 235 -21.96 8.75 -34.23
N LYS A 236 -21.92 7.65 -33.46
CA LYS A 236 -20.68 7.10 -32.87
C LYS A 236 -19.87 6.34 -33.91
N TYR A 237 -20.51 5.57 -34.77
CA TYR A 237 -19.87 4.83 -35.85
C TYR A 237 -19.24 5.78 -36.90
N PHE A 238 -19.95 6.84 -37.33
CA PHE A 238 -19.39 7.89 -38.19
C PHE A 238 -18.22 8.64 -37.53
N ARG A 239 -18.29 8.93 -36.22
CA ARG A 239 -17.15 9.50 -35.47
C ARG A 239 -15.96 8.54 -35.40
N ALA A 240 -16.19 7.24 -35.23
CA ALA A 240 -15.14 6.22 -35.25
C ALA A 240 -14.53 6.03 -36.65
N LEU A 241 -15.34 6.11 -37.72
CA LEU A 241 -14.87 6.10 -39.10
C LEU A 241 -14.03 7.34 -39.41
N ALA A 242 -14.50 8.54 -39.04
CA ALA A 242 -13.76 9.78 -39.26
C ALA A 242 -12.42 9.79 -38.50
N ALA A 243 -12.39 9.33 -37.25
CA ALA A 243 -11.15 9.17 -36.49
C ALA A 243 -10.21 8.10 -37.09
N PHE A 244 -10.76 7.02 -37.65
CA PHE A 244 -9.98 6.01 -38.37
C PHE A 244 -9.40 6.57 -39.68
N GLU A 245 -10.17 7.35 -40.44
CA GLU A 245 -9.73 8.03 -41.65
C GLU A 245 -8.67 9.10 -41.33
N GLU A 246 -8.81 9.86 -40.25
CA GLU A 246 -7.79 10.80 -39.77
C GLU A 246 -6.48 10.09 -39.42
N VAL A 247 -6.54 8.98 -38.69
CA VAL A 247 -5.36 8.14 -38.37
C VAL A 247 -4.75 7.53 -39.65
N GLN A 248 -5.57 7.07 -40.59
CA GLN A 248 -5.11 6.51 -41.86
C GLN A 248 -4.41 7.57 -42.74
N ASN A 249 -4.97 8.77 -42.81
CA ASN A 249 -4.39 9.90 -43.54
C ASN A 249 -3.11 10.42 -42.87
N ALA A 250 -3.06 10.46 -41.53
CA ALA A 250 -1.85 10.80 -40.78
C ALA A 250 -0.73 9.79 -41.04
N ALA A 251 -1.02 8.49 -40.97
CA ALA A 251 -0.07 7.42 -41.27
C ALA A 251 0.39 7.46 -42.74
N ALA A 252 -0.51 7.73 -43.69
CA ALA A 252 -0.15 7.87 -45.11
C ALA A 252 0.77 9.07 -45.38
N GLU A 253 0.55 10.21 -44.71
CA GLU A 253 1.46 11.36 -44.79
C GLU A 253 2.78 11.12 -44.05
N GLU A 254 2.80 10.35 -42.96
CA GLU A 254 4.06 9.92 -42.31
C GLU A 254 4.86 8.98 -43.21
N GLU A 255 4.24 7.96 -43.79
CA GLU A 255 4.86 7.10 -44.81
C GLU A 255 5.42 7.93 -45.97
N LYS A 256 4.67 8.91 -46.46
CA LYS A 256 5.08 9.81 -47.55
C LYS A 256 6.28 10.68 -47.15
N LYS A 257 6.38 11.12 -45.89
CA LYS A 257 7.56 11.81 -45.33
C LYS A 257 8.75 10.86 -45.23
N MET A 258 8.57 9.65 -44.69
CA MET A 258 9.63 8.64 -44.59
C MET A 258 10.15 8.21 -45.96
N ARG A 259 9.27 7.91 -46.92
CA ARG A 259 9.63 7.53 -48.30
C ARG A 259 10.43 8.65 -49.00
N LYS A 260 10.03 9.92 -48.83
CA LYS A 260 10.82 11.09 -49.28
C LYS A 260 12.19 11.14 -48.60
N HIS A 261 12.25 10.98 -47.28
CA HIS A 261 13.52 11.04 -46.54
C HIS A 261 14.49 9.92 -46.98
N ILE A 262 14.02 8.68 -47.06
CA ILE A 262 14.76 7.53 -47.59
C ILE A 262 15.29 7.81 -49.00
N SER A 263 14.46 8.36 -49.90
CA SER A 263 14.90 8.76 -51.24
C SER A 263 15.99 9.83 -51.21
N THR A 264 15.90 10.85 -50.35
CA THR A 264 16.98 11.85 -50.20
C THR A 264 18.27 11.28 -49.61
N LEU A 265 18.19 10.30 -48.70
CA LEU A 265 19.36 9.60 -48.17
C LEU A 265 20.00 8.68 -49.22
N GLN A 266 19.20 7.98 -50.02
CA GLN A 266 19.66 7.16 -51.14
C GLN A 266 20.36 8.01 -52.21
N GLY A 267 19.80 9.16 -52.57
CA GLY A 267 20.44 10.10 -53.50
C GLY A 267 21.78 10.64 -52.98
N LYS A 268 21.85 11.04 -51.70
CA LYS A 268 23.10 11.44 -51.05
C LYS A 268 24.14 10.30 -51.03
N LYS A 269 23.71 9.07 -50.72
CA LYS A 269 24.58 7.89 -50.74
C LYS A 269 25.15 7.65 -52.13
N GLN A 270 24.30 7.65 -53.17
CA GLN A 270 24.71 7.42 -54.56
C GLN A 270 25.65 8.50 -55.09
N ALA A 271 25.47 9.77 -54.69
CA ALA A 271 26.41 10.85 -55.02
C ALA A 271 27.80 10.58 -54.43
N ILE A 272 27.87 10.30 -53.11
CA ILE A 272 29.13 9.99 -52.42
C ILE A 272 29.79 8.73 -52.98
N GLU A 273 29.01 7.67 -53.26
CA GLU A 273 29.51 6.45 -53.91
C GLU A 273 30.08 6.74 -55.32
N SER A 274 29.44 7.63 -56.10
CA SER A 274 29.92 8.03 -57.43
C SER A 274 31.15 8.96 -57.38
N GLU A 275 31.35 9.72 -56.31
CA GLU A 275 32.54 10.54 -56.09
C GLU A 275 33.72 9.67 -55.65
N MET A 276 33.53 8.82 -54.64
CA MET A 276 34.52 7.87 -54.15
C MET A 276 34.99 6.89 -55.23
N GLU A 277 34.08 6.38 -56.09
CA GLU A 277 34.45 5.48 -57.18
C GLU A 277 35.31 6.20 -58.26
N LYS A 278 35.13 7.51 -58.47
CA LYS A 278 36.02 8.28 -59.38
C LYS A 278 37.42 8.41 -58.77
N GLU A 279 37.52 8.91 -57.54
CA GLU A 279 38.80 9.07 -56.84
C GLU A 279 39.57 7.74 -56.73
N TRP A 280 38.85 6.63 -56.52
CA TRP A 280 39.42 5.28 -56.46
C TRP A 280 39.93 4.79 -57.83
N ASN A 281 39.23 5.05 -58.93
CA ASN A 281 39.72 4.72 -60.28
C ASN A 281 40.86 5.64 -60.74
N ASP A 282 40.84 6.92 -60.35
CA ASP A 282 41.94 7.87 -60.58
C ASP A 282 43.20 7.45 -59.80
N LEU A 283 43.04 6.92 -58.58
CA LEU A 283 44.15 6.30 -57.83
C LEU A 283 44.68 5.05 -58.54
N ILE A 284 43.82 4.10 -58.93
CA ILE A 284 44.23 2.85 -59.59
C ILE A 284 44.92 3.11 -60.94
N THR A 285 44.42 4.07 -61.73
CA THR A 285 45.06 4.44 -63.01
C THR A 285 46.45 5.03 -62.79
N ARG A 286 46.61 5.91 -61.79
CA ARG A 286 47.90 6.46 -61.38
C ARG A 286 48.85 5.38 -60.84
N GLU A 287 48.36 4.42 -60.06
CA GLU A 287 49.13 3.26 -59.59
C GLU A 287 49.60 2.37 -60.74
N ARG A 288 48.76 2.12 -61.76
CA ARG A 288 49.15 1.41 -63.00
C ARG A 288 50.22 2.18 -63.78
N GLU A 289 50.09 3.51 -63.90
CA GLU A 289 51.09 4.36 -64.58
C GLU A 289 52.46 4.33 -63.89
N VAL A 290 52.49 4.58 -62.57
CA VAL A 290 53.73 4.52 -61.78
C VAL A 290 54.35 3.13 -61.88
N SER A 291 53.55 2.07 -61.72
CA SER A 291 54.02 0.67 -61.75
C SER A 291 54.66 0.26 -63.08
N ARG A 292 54.21 0.79 -64.22
CA ARG A 292 54.86 0.58 -65.53
C ARG A 292 56.24 1.26 -65.62
N GLY A 293 56.45 2.35 -64.88
CA GLY A 293 57.74 3.01 -64.73
C GLY A 293 58.75 2.28 -63.83
N LEU A 294 58.31 1.32 -62.99
CA LEU A 294 59.20 0.63 -62.06
C LEU A 294 60.07 -0.44 -62.74
N ILE A 295 61.37 -0.36 -62.49
CA ILE A 295 62.39 -1.36 -62.87
C ILE A 295 62.69 -2.23 -61.64
N ILE A 296 62.83 -3.54 -61.83
CA ILE A 296 63.07 -4.48 -60.73
C ILE A 296 64.50 -4.30 -60.18
N ARG A 297 64.66 -4.19 -58.86
CA ARG A 297 65.95 -3.85 -58.20
C ARG A 297 67.11 -4.85 -58.45
N GLN A 298 66.81 -6.02 -59.03
CA GLN A 298 67.76 -7.07 -59.43
C GLN A 298 67.72 -7.40 -60.94
N SER A 299 66.91 -6.70 -61.74
CA SER A 299 66.79 -6.96 -63.18
C SER A 299 66.42 -5.68 -63.93
N THR A 300 67.14 -5.36 -65.00
CA THR A 300 66.88 -4.20 -65.89
C THR A 300 65.56 -4.28 -66.66
N LYS A 301 64.70 -5.26 -66.33
CA LYS A 301 63.36 -5.43 -66.89
C LYS A 301 62.35 -4.67 -66.03
N HIS A 302 61.39 -4.04 -66.68
CA HIS A 302 60.22 -3.45 -66.03
C HIS A 302 59.37 -4.52 -65.33
N LEU A 303 58.60 -4.10 -64.33
CA LEU A 303 57.63 -4.96 -63.68
C LEU A 303 56.59 -5.47 -64.70
N SER A 304 56.29 -6.77 -64.70
CA SER A 304 55.38 -7.34 -65.69
C SER A 304 53.95 -6.83 -65.48
N ASP A 305 53.30 -6.37 -66.54
CA ASP A 305 51.94 -5.82 -66.53
C ASP A 305 50.93 -6.79 -65.86
N LYS A 306 51.07 -8.11 -66.11
CA LYS A 306 50.29 -9.17 -65.44
C LYS A 306 50.52 -9.22 -63.92
N HIS A 307 51.74 -8.91 -63.45
CA HIS A 307 52.06 -8.88 -62.03
C HIS A 307 51.51 -7.61 -61.36
N VAL A 308 51.56 -6.46 -62.06
CA VAL A 308 50.93 -5.21 -61.61
C VAL A 308 49.42 -5.41 -61.42
N GLU A 309 48.74 -6.00 -62.40
CA GLU A 309 47.30 -6.25 -62.33
C GLU A 309 46.94 -7.24 -61.20
N CYS A 310 47.73 -8.29 -60.98
CA CYS A 310 47.53 -9.19 -59.83
C CYS A 310 47.69 -8.48 -58.47
N LEU A 311 48.61 -7.52 -58.34
CA LEU A 311 48.76 -6.73 -57.11
C LEU A 311 47.56 -5.79 -56.89
N ILE A 312 47.10 -5.12 -57.96
CA ILE A 312 45.92 -4.23 -57.91
C ILE A 312 44.66 -5.02 -57.57
N GLN A 313 44.44 -6.19 -58.17
CA GLN A 313 43.29 -7.03 -57.84
C GLN A 313 43.33 -7.53 -56.39
N ARG A 314 44.52 -7.83 -55.84
CA ARG A 314 44.70 -8.13 -54.41
C ARG A 314 44.41 -6.93 -53.50
N GLN A 315 44.82 -5.72 -53.90
CA GLN A 315 44.54 -4.47 -53.20
C GLN A 315 43.04 -4.14 -53.19
N ILE A 316 42.36 -4.28 -54.33
CA ILE A 316 40.89 -4.14 -54.43
C ILE A 316 40.18 -5.18 -53.57
N ALA A 317 40.63 -6.44 -53.57
CA ALA A 317 40.04 -7.49 -52.73
C ALA A 317 40.19 -7.20 -51.23
N LYS A 318 41.39 -6.83 -50.77
CA LYS A 318 41.62 -6.50 -49.35
C LYS A 318 40.91 -5.19 -48.94
N SER A 319 40.77 -4.22 -49.84
CA SER A 319 39.98 -3.00 -49.61
C SER A 319 38.49 -3.32 -49.41
N LYS A 320 37.92 -4.23 -50.23
CA LYS A 320 36.54 -4.74 -50.07
C LYS A 320 36.34 -5.53 -48.77
N GLU A 321 37.36 -6.28 -48.34
CA GLU A 321 37.36 -6.98 -47.05
C GLU A 321 37.34 -5.99 -45.87
N VAL A 322 38.27 -5.03 -45.85
CA VAL A 322 38.39 -4.01 -44.79
C VAL A 322 37.17 -3.08 -44.73
N THR A 323 36.54 -2.76 -45.86
CA THR A 323 35.29 -1.97 -45.88
C THR A 323 34.10 -2.77 -45.35
N ASN A 324 34.03 -4.08 -45.60
CA ASN A 324 33.04 -4.96 -44.99
C ASN A 324 33.25 -5.12 -43.47
N GLU A 325 34.50 -5.33 -43.02
CA GLU A 325 34.86 -5.38 -41.59
C GLU A 325 34.48 -4.06 -40.88
N ARG A 326 34.79 -2.91 -41.48
CA ARG A 326 34.38 -1.59 -40.96
C ARG A 326 32.86 -1.44 -40.88
N LEU A 327 32.12 -1.92 -41.88
CA LEU A 327 30.65 -1.90 -41.86
C LEU A 327 30.07 -2.79 -40.74
N ILE A 328 30.69 -3.94 -40.46
CA ILE A 328 30.33 -4.81 -39.33
C ILE A 328 30.65 -4.11 -38.00
N TYR A 329 31.83 -3.51 -37.88
CA TYR A 329 32.23 -2.73 -36.69
C TYR A 329 31.26 -1.57 -36.40
N PHE A 330 30.91 -0.76 -37.41
CA PHE A 330 29.96 0.35 -37.22
C PHE A 330 28.58 -0.16 -36.78
N LYS A 331 28.06 -1.22 -37.41
CA LYS A 331 26.79 -1.85 -36.99
C LYS A 331 26.83 -2.33 -35.54
N LEU A 332 27.93 -2.96 -35.13
CA LEU A 332 28.09 -3.48 -33.76
C LEU A 332 28.23 -2.35 -32.73
N ARG A 333 28.99 -1.29 -33.06
CA ARG A 333 29.11 -0.08 -32.24
C ARG A 333 27.76 0.61 -32.07
N ASP A 334 27.01 0.76 -33.16
CA ASP A 334 25.73 1.49 -33.16
C ASP A 334 24.63 0.68 -32.46
N ALA A 335 24.69 -0.66 -32.54
CA ALA A 335 23.87 -1.55 -31.72
C ALA A 335 24.23 -1.44 -30.23
N ALA A 336 25.51 -1.52 -29.87
CA ALA A 336 25.95 -1.38 -28.47
C ALA A 336 25.57 -0.01 -27.87
N ALA A 337 25.62 1.06 -28.66
CA ALA A 337 25.15 2.39 -28.25
C ALA A 337 23.61 2.46 -28.12
N ALA A 338 22.86 1.71 -28.92
CA ALA A 338 21.41 1.59 -28.77
C ALA A 338 21.06 0.79 -27.49
N ASP A 339 21.76 -0.29 -27.21
CA ASP A 339 21.61 -1.11 -26.00
C ASP A 339 22.00 -0.31 -24.74
N GLU A 340 23.09 0.47 -24.78
CA GLU A 340 23.51 1.36 -23.68
C GLU A 340 22.47 2.45 -23.40
N ASN A 341 21.90 3.06 -24.45
CA ASN A 341 20.81 4.02 -24.29
C ASN A 341 19.50 3.35 -23.81
N HIS A 342 19.25 2.10 -24.17
CA HIS A 342 18.12 1.35 -23.65
C HIS A 342 18.30 1.02 -22.16
N LEU A 343 19.49 0.60 -21.73
CA LEU A 343 19.81 0.41 -20.31
C LEU A 343 19.60 1.70 -19.50
N LYS A 344 20.10 2.84 -19.98
CA LYS A 344 19.84 4.16 -19.36
C LYS A 344 18.35 4.52 -19.31
N SER A 345 17.56 4.10 -20.31
CA SER A 345 16.10 4.28 -20.31
C SER A 345 15.37 3.35 -19.31
N LEU A 346 16.00 2.26 -18.87
CA LEU A 346 15.48 1.34 -17.85
C LEU A 346 15.95 1.73 -16.43
N GLU A 347 17.12 2.37 -16.31
CA GLU A 347 17.60 2.97 -15.06
C GLU A 347 16.74 4.18 -14.62
N ASN A 348 16.17 4.90 -15.59
CA ASN A 348 15.22 5.99 -15.37
C ASN A 348 13.79 5.44 -15.20
N LEU A 349 13.36 5.26 -13.95
CA LEU A 349 12.10 4.59 -13.60
C LEU A 349 10.86 5.49 -13.65
N GLY A 350 11.02 6.76 -14.04
CA GLY A 350 9.99 7.79 -14.13
C GLY A 350 10.58 9.17 -14.43
N ASP A 351 9.81 10.23 -14.19
CA ASP A 351 10.22 11.63 -14.42
C ASP A 351 11.46 12.01 -13.61
N ASN A 352 12.64 11.88 -14.23
CA ASN A 352 13.97 12.11 -13.65
C ASN A 352 14.27 11.33 -12.36
N PHE A 353 13.61 10.19 -12.11
CA PHE A 353 13.85 9.35 -10.93
C PHE A 353 14.64 8.10 -11.33
N THR A 354 15.86 7.98 -10.82
CA THR A 354 16.74 6.83 -11.09
C THR A 354 16.45 5.66 -10.14
N LEU A 355 16.83 4.45 -10.57
CA LEU A 355 16.78 3.24 -9.75
C LEU A 355 17.53 3.42 -8.40
N MET A 356 18.64 4.15 -8.39
CA MET A 356 19.41 4.45 -7.19
C MET A 356 18.62 5.27 -6.17
N GLU A 357 17.89 6.28 -6.62
CA GLU A 357 17.05 7.13 -5.75
C GLU A 357 15.85 6.35 -5.19
N TYR A 358 15.30 5.41 -5.96
CA TYR A 358 14.29 4.47 -5.48
C TYR A 358 14.84 3.53 -4.39
N GLU A 359 16.04 2.97 -4.59
CA GLU A 359 16.70 2.15 -3.56
C GLU A 359 17.06 2.96 -2.31
N GLN A 360 17.53 4.20 -2.47
CA GLN A 360 17.77 5.12 -1.36
C GLN A 360 16.47 5.43 -0.58
N LEU A 361 15.37 5.73 -1.27
CA LEU A 361 14.07 5.96 -0.66
C LEU A 361 13.55 4.73 0.08
N LYS A 362 13.77 3.53 -0.47
CA LYS A 362 13.45 2.25 0.17
C LYS A 362 14.26 2.03 1.46
N MET A 363 15.57 2.30 1.44
CA MET A 363 16.43 2.22 2.63
C MET A 363 16.04 3.24 3.71
N LEU A 364 15.69 4.47 3.31
CA LEU A 364 15.18 5.50 4.23
C LEU A 364 13.84 5.08 4.84
N SER A 365 12.91 4.55 4.03
CA SER A 365 11.63 4.02 4.51
C SER A 365 11.82 2.90 5.53
N GLN A 366 12.72 1.94 5.26
CA GLN A 366 13.05 0.88 6.23
C GLN A 366 13.62 1.46 7.53
N SER A 367 14.58 2.38 7.46
CA SER A 367 15.15 3.02 8.66
C SER A 367 14.11 3.82 9.46
N CYS A 368 13.09 4.38 8.80
CA CYS A 368 11.96 5.03 9.47
C CYS A 368 11.05 4.02 10.19
N VAL A 369 10.83 2.82 9.63
CA VAL A 369 10.09 1.74 10.30
C VAL A 369 10.87 1.21 11.51
N GLU A 370 12.17 0.93 11.36
CA GLU A 370 13.04 0.47 12.45
C GLU A 370 13.03 1.45 13.64
N LYS A 371 13.06 2.76 13.36
CA LYS A 371 12.93 3.83 14.39
C LYS A 371 11.53 3.92 15.00
N LEU A 372 10.47 3.59 14.26
CA LEU A 372 9.12 3.52 14.79
C LEU A 372 9.01 2.37 15.80
N GLU A 373 9.49 1.18 15.43
CA GLU A 373 9.50 -0.01 16.27
C GLU A 373 10.34 0.19 17.55
N GLU A 374 11.50 0.86 17.46
CA GLU A 374 12.30 1.25 18.61
C GLU A 374 11.52 2.17 19.58
N ARG A 375 10.81 3.17 19.05
CA ARG A 375 10.00 4.10 19.85
C ARG A 375 8.76 3.46 20.44
N ASP A 376 8.11 2.53 19.74
CA ASP A 376 6.98 1.78 20.29
C ASP A 376 7.41 0.80 21.38
N ALA A 377 8.60 0.19 21.27
CA ALA A 377 9.20 -0.61 22.33
C ALA A 377 9.50 0.24 23.59
N ASP A 378 10.05 1.45 23.42
CA ASP A 378 10.24 2.42 24.51
C ASP A 378 8.92 2.86 25.14
N LEU A 379 7.91 3.18 24.33
CA LEU A 379 6.56 3.55 24.81
C LEU A 379 5.91 2.40 25.58
N HIS A 380 6.07 1.15 25.12
CA HIS A 380 5.60 -0.03 25.85
C HIS A 380 6.35 -0.18 27.19
N ARG A 381 7.67 0.01 27.21
CA ARG A 381 8.48 -0.03 28.43
C ARG A 381 8.12 1.07 29.43
N LEU A 382 7.80 2.28 28.93
CA LEU A 382 7.32 3.40 29.75
C LEU A 382 5.91 3.15 30.29
N ARG A 383 4.98 2.63 29.48
CA ARG A 383 3.64 2.21 29.91
C ARG A 383 3.72 1.16 31.02
N SER A 384 4.57 0.14 30.86
CA SER A 384 4.82 -0.91 31.86
C SER A 384 5.33 -0.33 33.20
N LYS A 385 6.34 0.55 33.16
CA LYS A 385 6.82 1.30 34.34
C LYS A 385 5.69 2.11 34.99
N ALA A 386 4.87 2.81 34.21
CA ALA A 386 3.76 3.61 34.73
C ALA A 386 2.69 2.73 35.40
N THR A 387 2.33 1.58 34.82
CA THR A 387 1.39 0.64 35.46
C THR A 387 1.92 0.07 36.77
N SER A 388 3.23 -0.24 36.85
CA SER A 388 3.87 -0.69 38.10
C SER A 388 3.88 0.42 39.16
N ALA A 389 4.18 1.67 38.77
CA ALA A 389 4.09 2.82 39.68
C ALA A 389 2.66 3.07 40.18
N ILE A 390 1.63 2.88 39.34
CA ILE A 390 0.22 2.97 39.74
C ILE A 390 -0.15 1.87 40.75
N GLN A 391 0.35 0.64 40.58
CA GLN A 391 0.16 -0.46 41.54
C GLN A 391 0.79 -0.14 42.90
N VAL A 392 2.04 0.32 42.92
CA VAL A 392 2.72 0.74 44.17
C VAL A 392 1.99 1.92 44.84
N LEU A 393 1.49 2.89 44.06
CA LEU A 393 0.67 3.99 44.58
C LEU A 393 -0.71 3.54 45.08
N ALA A 394 -1.25 2.41 44.62
CA ALA A 394 -2.46 1.81 45.18
C ALA A 394 -2.16 1.12 46.52
N GLU A 395 -1.10 0.32 46.58
CA GLU A 395 -0.63 -0.36 47.80
C GLU A 395 -0.29 0.65 48.93
N ILE A 396 0.37 1.77 48.60
CA ILE A 396 0.67 2.84 49.56
C ILE A 396 -0.61 3.50 50.07
N ARG A 397 -1.63 3.71 49.22
CA ARG A 397 -2.93 4.27 49.65
C ARG A 397 -3.68 3.31 50.56
N GLU A 398 -3.68 2.02 50.25
CA GLU A 398 -4.28 0.97 51.07
C GLU A 398 -3.61 0.91 52.46
N LYS A 399 -2.27 0.84 52.51
CA LYS A 399 -1.49 0.89 53.77
C LYS A 399 -1.70 2.19 54.55
N THR A 400 -1.84 3.33 53.87
CA THR A 400 -2.14 4.61 54.53
C THR A 400 -3.53 4.58 55.15
N ARG A 401 -4.51 3.98 54.46
CA ARG A 401 -5.89 3.84 54.95
C ARG A 401 -5.96 2.91 56.17
N THR A 402 -5.33 1.73 56.14
CA THR A 402 -5.36 0.82 57.30
C THR A 402 -4.69 1.47 58.52
N LEU A 403 -3.59 2.20 58.34
CA LEU A 403 -2.95 2.96 59.42
C LEU A 403 -3.80 4.13 59.94
N GLN A 404 -4.69 4.70 59.13
CA GLN A 404 -5.68 5.69 59.58
C GLN A 404 -6.77 5.03 60.42
N GLU A 405 -7.31 3.89 59.96
CA GLU A 405 -8.31 3.10 60.68
C GLU A 405 -7.76 2.57 62.03
N ASP A 406 -6.52 2.09 62.07
CA ASP A 406 -5.78 1.70 63.30
C ASP A 406 -5.58 2.90 64.26
N MET A 407 -5.19 4.06 63.72
CA MET A 407 -5.02 5.29 64.50
C MET A 407 -6.35 5.75 65.12
N GLU A 408 -7.46 5.62 64.39
CA GLU A 408 -8.79 5.98 64.90
C GLU A 408 -9.28 5.01 65.99
N ALA A 409 -9.08 3.70 65.81
CA ALA A 409 -9.32 2.71 66.86
C ALA A 409 -8.48 3.01 68.12
N SER A 410 -7.20 3.32 67.96
CA SER A 410 -6.30 3.70 69.05
C SER A 410 -6.74 4.98 69.79
N LYS A 411 -7.24 6.00 69.06
CA LYS A 411 -7.83 7.21 69.66
C LYS A 411 -9.09 6.90 70.48
N VAL A 412 -9.94 5.97 70.03
CA VAL A 412 -11.14 5.55 70.79
C VAL A 412 -10.73 4.86 72.10
N VAL A 413 -9.77 3.92 72.06
CA VAL A 413 -9.25 3.26 73.25
C VAL A 413 -8.60 4.25 74.22
N LEU A 414 -7.80 5.20 73.71
CA LEU A 414 -7.21 6.27 74.54
C LEU A 414 -8.29 7.17 75.18
N HIS A 415 -9.37 7.46 74.46
CA HIS A 415 -10.49 8.22 74.99
C HIS A 415 -11.24 7.45 76.10
N GLU A 416 -11.49 6.15 75.92
CA GLU A 416 -12.10 5.30 76.94
C GLU A 416 -11.24 5.24 78.21
N ILE A 417 -9.94 4.97 78.08
CA ILE A 417 -8.99 4.98 79.21
C ILE A 417 -8.99 6.36 79.91
N SER A 418 -9.10 7.44 79.15
CA SER A 418 -9.20 8.80 79.70
C SER A 418 -10.50 9.02 80.49
N GLN A 419 -11.64 8.50 80.01
CA GLN A 419 -12.89 8.52 80.77
C GLN A 419 -12.80 7.68 82.05
N GLN A 420 -12.24 6.46 81.97
CA GLN A 420 -12.02 5.60 83.14
C GLN A 420 -11.09 6.28 84.17
N LEU A 421 -10.06 7.01 83.73
CA LEU A 421 -9.18 7.80 84.59
C LEU A 421 -9.93 8.96 85.29
N ILE A 422 -10.85 9.63 84.60
CA ILE A 422 -11.69 10.68 85.20
C ILE A 422 -12.64 10.08 86.23
N GLN A 423 -13.39 9.02 85.88
CA GLN A 423 -14.33 8.33 86.78
C GLN A 423 -13.62 7.79 88.04
N THR A 424 -12.42 7.21 87.89
CA THR A 424 -11.64 6.71 89.04
C THR A 424 -11.09 7.85 89.90
N ARG A 425 -10.68 8.97 89.30
CA ARG A 425 -10.28 10.20 90.02
C ARG A 425 -11.45 10.81 90.80
N GLU A 426 -12.65 10.84 90.22
CA GLU A 426 -13.89 11.30 90.87
C GLU A 426 -14.27 10.39 92.03
N ARG A 427 -14.27 9.07 91.82
CA ARG A 427 -14.50 8.06 92.88
C ARG A 427 -13.53 8.23 94.05
N VAL A 428 -12.23 8.42 93.77
CA VAL A 428 -11.22 8.72 94.79
C VAL A 428 -11.47 10.07 95.48
N GLY A 429 -11.99 11.07 94.77
CA GLY A 429 -12.44 12.34 95.33
C GLY A 429 -13.62 12.18 96.30
N CYS A 430 -14.63 11.39 95.95
CA CYS A 430 -15.76 11.06 96.80
C CYS A 430 -15.33 10.25 98.03
N GLU A 431 -14.44 9.27 97.88
CA GLU A 431 -13.90 8.49 99.01
C GLU A 431 -13.01 9.32 99.95
N LYS A 432 -12.27 10.32 99.44
CA LYS A 432 -11.60 11.33 100.27
C LYS A 432 -12.62 12.14 101.06
N LYS A 433 -13.61 12.76 100.40
CA LYS A 433 -14.70 13.51 101.06
C LYS A 433 -15.40 12.67 102.14
N ARG A 434 -15.75 11.42 101.84
CA ARG A 434 -16.41 10.49 102.78
C ARG A 434 -15.55 10.24 104.03
N ARG A 435 -14.26 9.94 103.83
CA ARG A 435 -13.27 9.78 104.90
C ARG A 435 -13.12 11.04 105.75
N ASP A 436 -13.06 12.21 105.11
CA ASP A 436 -12.88 13.49 105.78
C ASP A 436 -14.14 13.90 106.57
N MET A 437 -15.35 13.62 106.06
CA MET A 437 -16.59 13.71 106.85
C MET A 437 -16.55 12.78 108.07
N SER A 438 -16.29 11.48 107.89
CA SER A 438 -16.21 10.54 109.03
C SER A 438 -15.12 10.90 110.04
N ARG A 439 -14.01 11.51 109.60
CA ARG A 439 -12.97 12.08 110.49
C ARG A 439 -13.52 13.27 111.27
N ASN A 440 -14.21 14.19 110.62
CA ASN A 440 -14.81 15.36 111.26
C ASN A 440 -15.93 14.96 112.23
N ASP A 441 -16.79 14.00 111.89
CA ASP A 441 -17.78 13.41 112.78
C ASP A 441 -17.11 12.72 113.98
N THR A 442 -16.00 11.99 113.77
CA THR A 442 -15.23 11.38 114.87
C THR A 442 -14.65 12.45 115.82
N VAL A 443 -14.18 13.58 115.28
CA VAL A 443 -13.69 14.71 116.08
C VAL A 443 -14.85 15.38 116.83
N ARG A 444 -15.98 15.62 116.16
CA ARG A 444 -17.17 16.24 116.77
C ARG A 444 -17.76 15.37 117.88
N LEU A 445 -17.89 14.06 117.65
CA LEU A 445 -18.37 13.10 118.67
C LEU A 445 -17.44 13.02 119.88
N ARG A 446 -16.11 13.15 119.70
CA ARG A 446 -15.16 13.27 120.84
C ARG A 446 -15.35 14.59 121.60
N GLN A 447 -15.58 15.70 120.90
CA GLN A 447 -15.89 16.99 121.52
C GLN A 447 -17.21 16.97 122.29
N GLU A 448 -18.26 16.39 121.71
CA GLU A 448 -19.60 16.22 122.31
C GLU A 448 -19.57 15.28 123.53
N ALA A 449 -18.83 14.17 123.46
CA ALA A 449 -18.66 13.23 124.57
C ALA A 449 -17.76 13.78 125.70
N GLY A 450 -16.88 14.74 125.40
CA GLY A 450 -15.98 15.37 126.37
C GLY A 450 -15.19 14.33 127.18
N LEU A 451 -15.32 14.39 128.50
CA LEU A 451 -14.65 13.48 129.44
C LEU A 451 -15.00 12.00 129.22
N LEU A 452 -16.16 11.68 128.63
CA LEU A 452 -16.57 10.30 128.35
C LEU A 452 -15.75 9.66 127.20
N SER A 453 -15.14 10.46 126.32
CA SER A 453 -14.30 9.95 125.23
C SER A 453 -12.89 9.53 125.68
N GLU A 454 -12.43 9.99 126.85
CA GLU A 454 -11.12 9.67 127.42
C GLU A 454 -11.30 8.90 128.75
N PRO A 455 -11.53 7.58 128.70
CA PRO A 455 -11.93 6.80 129.88
C PRO A 455 -10.90 6.79 131.01
N LYS A 456 -9.63 7.06 130.71
CA LYS A 456 -8.58 7.26 131.72
C LYS A 456 -8.84 8.51 132.56
N LEU A 457 -9.07 9.65 131.91
CA LEU A 457 -9.32 10.92 132.60
C LEU A 457 -10.66 10.90 133.37
N LEU A 458 -11.64 10.13 132.88
CA LEU A 458 -12.87 9.84 133.61
C LEU A 458 -12.62 9.00 134.89
N GLN A 459 -11.70 8.04 134.83
CA GLN A 459 -11.25 7.27 136.00
C GLN A 459 -10.48 8.17 136.98
N ASP A 460 -9.53 8.96 136.51
CA ASP A 460 -8.75 9.90 137.34
C ASP A 460 -9.67 10.91 138.06
N TYR A 461 -10.73 11.37 137.39
CA TYR A 461 -11.76 12.24 137.98
C TYR A 461 -12.60 11.53 139.05
N LYS A 462 -12.98 10.26 138.81
CA LYS A 462 -13.68 9.43 139.81
C LYS A 462 -12.81 9.20 141.05
N GLU A 463 -11.53 8.88 140.86
CA GLU A 463 -10.57 8.69 141.96
C GLU A 463 -10.35 10.00 142.73
N SER A 464 -10.26 11.13 142.03
CA SER A 464 -10.23 12.48 142.64
C SER A 464 -11.49 12.81 143.46
N LEU A 465 -12.68 12.41 143.01
CA LEU A 465 -13.92 12.57 143.77
C LEU A 465 -13.94 11.69 145.03
N LEU A 466 -13.47 10.44 144.94
CA LEU A 466 -13.36 9.54 146.09
C LEU A 466 -12.37 10.06 147.13
N GLU A 467 -11.22 10.60 146.71
CA GLU A 467 -10.27 11.22 147.63
C GLU A 467 -10.82 12.52 148.23
N ARG A 468 -11.55 13.33 147.46
CA ARG A 468 -12.27 14.51 148.00
C ARG A 468 -13.29 14.10 149.08
N GLU A 469 -14.03 13.01 148.88
CA GLU A 469 -14.95 12.48 149.89
C GLU A 469 -14.22 11.92 151.12
N ARG A 470 -13.05 11.29 150.94
CA ARG A 470 -12.19 10.84 152.04
C ARG A 470 -11.69 12.02 152.87
N LEU A 471 -11.21 13.08 152.23
CA LEU A 471 -10.78 14.33 152.86
C LEU A 471 -11.94 15.06 153.56
N LEU A 472 -13.15 15.07 152.98
CA LEU A 472 -14.34 15.65 153.62
C LEU A 472 -14.76 14.88 154.88
N LYS A 473 -14.68 13.55 154.88
CA LYS A 473 -14.91 12.73 156.09
C LYS A 473 -13.86 13.02 157.15
N GLN A 474 -12.57 13.04 156.79
CA GLN A 474 -11.50 13.43 157.72
C GLN A 474 -11.73 14.84 158.31
N LEU A 475 -12.19 15.81 157.51
CA LEU A 475 -12.51 17.15 157.97
C LEU A 475 -13.71 17.16 158.95
N GLN A 476 -14.71 16.30 158.75
CA GLN A 476 -15.78 16.07 159.73
C GLN A 476 -15.24 15.44 161.03
N ASP A 477 -14.37 14.43 160.94
CA ASP A 477 -13.74 13.80 162.11
C ASP A 477 -12.88 14.81 162.90
N TRP A 478 -12.13 15.67 162.21
CA TRP A 478 -11.37 16.76 162.83
C TRP A 478 -12.28 17.82 163.47
N LYS A 479 -13.44 18.13 162.86
CA LYS A 479 -14.45 19.01 163.49
C LYS A 479 -15.03 18.38 164.76
N TYR A 480 -15.36 17.08 164.75
CA TYR A 480 -15.84 16.38 165.94
C TYR A 480 -14.78 16.36 167.06
N LYS A 481 -13.51 16.09 166.72
CA LYS A 481 -12.39 16.17 167.67
C LYS A 481 -12.22 17.57 168.25
N PHE A 482 -12.18 18.61 167.40
CA PHE A 482 -12.04 19.99 167.84
C PHE A 482 -13.21 20.45 168.73
N GLU A 483 -14.45 20.07 168.40
CA GLU A 483 -15.61 20.41 169.23
C GLU A 483 -15.59 19.63 170.57
N SER A 484 -15.07 18.41 170.60
CA SER A 484 -14.82 17.64 171.82
C SER A 484 -13.71 18.26 172.69
N GLU A 485 -12.58 18.67 172.09
CA GLU A 485 -11.48 19.33 172.79
C GLU A 485 -11.91 20.71 173.33
N LYS A 486 -12.71 21.45 172.56
CA LYS A 486 -13.37 22.69 173.00
C LYS A 486 -14.33 22.46 174.17
N GLN A 487 -15.07 21.34 174.19
CA GLN A 487 -15.88 20.97 175.35
C GLN A 487 -15.01 20.60 176.56
N ASN A 488 -13.90 19.89 176.37
CA ASN A 488 -12.93 19.61 177.45
C ASN A 488 -12.30 20.89 178.01
N ILE A 489 -11.93 21.85 177.16
CA ILE A 489 -11.43 23.18 177.57
C ILE A 489 -12.51 23.97 178.33
N MET A 490 -13.79 23.85 177.96
CA MET A 490 -14.90 24.41 178.74
C MET A 490 -15.11 23.68 180.08
N GLY A 491 -14.83 22.38 180.16
CA GLY A 491 -14.79 21.62 181.42
C GLY A 491 -13.71 22.14 182.36
N LEU A 492 -12.45 22.15 181.91
CA LEU A 492 -11.30 22.67 182.65
C LEU A 492 -11.48 24.14 183.08
N ARG A 493 -12.16 24.97 182.28
CA ARG A 493 -12.53 26.35 182.65
C ARG A 493 -13.61 26.44 183.73
N ARG A 494 -14.47 25.44 183.90
CA ARG A 494 -15.42 25.38 185.03
C ARG A 494 -14.73 24.87 186.30
N GLU A 495 -13.83 23.89 186.17
CA GLU A 495 -13.05 23.36 187.29
C GLU A 495 -12.11 24.43 187.88
N LEU A 496 -11.44 25.24 187.03
CA LEU A 496 -10.68 26.41 187.47
C LEU A 496 -11.52 27.52 188.09
N ALA A 497 -12.83 27.58 187.80
CA ALA A 497 -13.76 28.56 188.36
C ALA A 497 -14.47 28.10 189.65
N ALA A 498 -14.15 26.89 190.15
CA ALA A 498 -14.70 26.31 191.38
C ALA A 498 -13.67 26.20 192.52
N LEU A 499 -12.52 26.87 192.37
CA LEU A 499 -11.43 26.95 193.35
C LEU A 499 -11.12 28.41 193.78
N GLN A 500 -12.12 29.29 193.66
CA GLN A 500 -12.22 30.62 194.26
C GLN A 500 -13.59 30.78 194.91
#